data_AF-A0A819VAF2-F1
#
_entry.id   AF-A0A819VAF2-F1
#
_cell.length_a   1.000
_cell.length_b   1.000
_cell.length_c   1.000
_cell.angle_alpha   90.00
_cell.angle_beta   90.00
_cell.angle_gamma   90.00
#
_symmetry.space_group_name_H-M   'P 1'
#
loop_
_entity.id
_entity.type
_entity.pdbx_description
1 polymer ?
#
loop_
_entity_poly.entity_id
_entity_poly.type
_entity_poly.pdbx_seq_one_letter_code
_entity_poly.pdbx_strand_id
1 'polypeptide(L)'
;MLNCRLDLDLEISAALSKTDDDIRGEHLNRHFPSSVVELTSCEQFNIKFNEIFEYRVNQILLESPGNTTHIHKHDYLNETQSPDIVFSIAMCIAVLLELDSQLYVAMRKLHNAFEKYEELSIYAHQVTVGIQRLKTCEPRLLELPVNDMVMSIGIKTPESFGKNISEQLQKLTGLTFGDVSNKFEDFNTYNIMAELSTTLNPLTVSLMKIANDIRMLYSIIINGTQYTVMAMAMAAAQIMGNHMAVTVVNTRGHLELNLLKPLIIKSILFSLKMLNNVCDNFSKWSPLERQAVPNGTRLLSTTESCLVPYVSETGQAQSVFLDATPSSQNQHLFDNAAEFNR
;
A
#
# COMPACT_ATOMS: atom_id res chain seq x y z
N MET A 1 16.24 -18.22 -5.62
CA MET A 1 16.81 -18.51 -4.28
C MET A 1 17.13 -20.00 -4.16
N LEU A 2 18.04 -20.49 -5.00
CA LEU A 2 18.39 -21.91 -5.02
C LEU A 2 19.44 -22.22 -3.96
N ASN A 3 19.28 -23.39 -3.36
CA ASN A 3 20.24 -24.01 -2.48
C ASN A 3 21.67 -23.70 -2.93
N CYS A 4 22.46 -23.07 -2.05
CA CYS A 4 23.90 -22.92 -2.17
C CYS A 4 24.62 -24.28 -2.03
N ARG A 5 24.06 -25.38 -2.56
CA ARG A 5 24.78 -26.64 -2.72
C ARG A 5 25.72 -26.45 -3.89
N LEU A 6 27.01 -26.35 -3.55
CA LEU A 6 28.13 -26.02 -4.42
C LEU A 6 28.52 -27.11 -5.43
N ASP A 7 27.69 -28.14 -5.67
CA ASP A 7 27.95 -29.23 -6.60
C ASP A 7 26.69 -29.65 -7.38
N LEU A 8 25.96 -28.68 -7.94
CA LEU A 8 24.88 -29.00 -8.89
C LEU A 8 25.47 -29.32 -10.26
N ASP A 9 24.93 -30.34 -10.92
CA ASP A 9 25.22 -30.61 -12.33
C ASP A 9 24.97 -29.33 -13.15
N LEU A 10 25.89 -29.02 -14.08
CA LEU A 10 25.82 -27.84 -14.94
C LEU A 10 24.50 -27.79 -15.72
N GLU A 11 23.99 -28.93 -16.18
CA GLU A 11 22.71 -28.98 -16.90
C GLU A 11 21.54 -28.61 -16.00
N ILE A 12 21.50 -29.15 -14.78
CA ILE A 12 20.46 -28.83 -13.79
C ILE A 12 20.56 -27.36 -13.41
N SER A 13 21.76 -26.85 -13.14
CA SER A 13 21.98 -25.43 -12.82
C SER A 13 21.49 -24.50 -13.93
N ALA A 14 21.77 -24.82 -15.19
CA ALA A 14 21.29 -24.06 -16.34
C ALA A 14 19.75 -24.08 -16.46
N ALA A 15 19.13 -25.25 -16.30
CA ALA A 15 17.67 -25.39 -16.38
C ALA A 15 16.94 -24.64 -15.25
N LEU A 16 17.51 -24.69 -14.04
CA LEU A 16 17.05 -23.91 -12.89
C LEU A 16 17.14 -22.40 -13.14
N SER A 17 18.27 -21.91 -13.67
CA SER A 17 18.45 -20.49 -14.00
C SER A 17 17.46 -20.00 -15.06
N LYS A 18 17.27 -20.79 -16.13
CA LYS A 18 16.31 -20.47 -17.19
C LYS A 18 14.87 -20.46 -16.66
N THR A 19 14.52 -21.35 -15.74
CA THR A 19 13.21 -21.35 -15.08
C THR A 19 13.01 -20.08 -14.24
N ASP A 20 14.03 -19.64 -13.51
CA ASP A 20 13.97 -18.40 -12.72
C ASP A 20 13.78 -17.18 -13.64
N ASP A 21 14.45 -17.15 -14.80
CA ASP A 21 14.26 -16.13 -15.83
C ASP A 21 12.84 -16.16 -16.42
N ASP A 22 12.25 -17.34 -16.66
CA ASP A 22 10.87 -17.48 -17.14
C ASP A 22 9.83 -16.98 -16.12
N ILE A 23 10.08 -17.20 -14.82
CA ILE A 23 9.24 -16.66 -13.74
C ILE A 23 9.37 -15.14 -13.68
N ARG A 24 10.61 -14.62 -13.70
CA ARG A 24 10.88 -13.17 -13.68
C ARG A 24 10.34 -12.46 -14.93
N GLY A 25 10.30 -13.15 -16.07
CA GLY A 25 9.70 -12.69 -17.33
C GLY A 25 8.17 -12.82 -17.39
N GLU A 26 7.51 -13.20 -16.29
CA GLU A 26 6.05 -13.35 -16.19
C GLU A 26 5.43 -14.42 -17.11
N HIS A 27 6.24 -15.28 -17.74
CA HIS A 27 5.77 -16.29 -18.69
C HIS A 27 4.92 -17.39 -18.02
N LEU A 28 5.05 -17.55 -16.70
CA LEU A 28 4.35 -18.56 -15.92
C LEU A 28 3.20 -18.02 -15.07
N ASN A 29 2.87 -16.73 -15.15
CA ASN A 29 1.85 -16.10 -14.29
C ASN A 29 0.49 -16.82 -14.30
N ARG A 30 0.08 -17.38 -15.45
CA ARG A 30 -1.17 -18.14 -15.59
C ARG A 30 -1.24 -19.42 -14.74
N HIS A 31 -0.11 -19.93 -14.28
CA HIS A 31 -0.03 -21.15 -13.47
C HIS A 31 -0.15 -20.88 -11.98
N PHE A 32 0.07 -19.63 -11.54
CA PHE A 32 -0.11 -19.24 -10.15
C PHE A 32 -1.60 -19.04 -9.80
N PRO A 33 -2.01 -19.40 -8.58
CA PRO A 33 -3.40 -19.22 -8.14
C PRO A 33 -3.82 -17.76 -8.20
N SER A 34 -5.02 -17.53 -8.72
CA SER A 34 -5.56 -16.19 -8.95
C SER A 34 -6.23 -15.59 -7.72
N SER A 35 -6.59 -16.43 -6.74
CA SER A 35 -7.29 -16.02 -5.53
C SER A 35 -6.51 -16.30 -4.27
N VAL A 36 -6.42 -15.29 -3.41
CA VAL A 36 -5.86 -15.41 -2.06
C VAL A 36 -6.76 -16.26 -1.14
N VAL A 37 -8.04 -16.46 -1.49
CA VAL A 37 -8.93 -17.38 -0.76
C VAL A 37 -8.56 -18.84 -1.05
N GLU A 38 -7.95 -19.11 -2.21
CA GLU A 38 -7.43 -20.45 -2.54
C GLU A 38 -6.13 -20.77 -1.78
N LEU A 39 -5.45 -19.74 -1.24
CA LEU A 39 -4.22 -19.85 -0.48
C LEU A 39 -4.54 -19.70 1.01
N THR A 40 -4.85 -20.81 1.68
CA THR A 40 -5.18 -20.79 3.12
C THR A 40 -3.94 -20.70 4.01
N SER A 41 -2.73 -20.84 3.47
CA SER A 41 -1.46 -20.70 4.20
C SER A 41 -0.28 -20.34 3.30
N CYS A 42 0.81 -19.82 3.92
CA CYS A 42 2.11 -19.61 3.27
C CYS A 42 2.65 -20.92 2.66
N GLU A 43 2.41 -22.04 3.34
CA GLU A 43 2.84 -23.37 2.91
C GLU A 43 2.21 -23.78 1.58
N GLN A 44 0.90 -23.57 1.40
CA GLN A 44 0.23 -23.89 0.13
C GLN A 44 0.78 -23.06 -1.03
N PHE A 45 1.06 -21.77 -0.80
CA PHE A 45 1.69 -20.93 -1.82
C PHE A 45 3.07 -21.47 -2.19
N ASN A 46 3.89 -21.81 -1.19
CA ASN A 46 5.23 -22.34 -1.42
C ASN A 46 5.22 -23.71 -2.13
N ILE A 47 4.29 -24.60 -1.77
CA ILE A 47 4.08 -25.88 -2.46
C ILE A 47 3.73 -25.64 -3.93
N LYS A 48 2.79 -24.73 -4.21
CA LYS A 48 2.39 -24.42 -5.59
C LYS A 48 3.50 -23.78 -6.39
N PHE A 49 4.23 -22.84 -5.81
CA PHE A 49 5.42 -22.25 -6.43
C PHE A 49 6.41 -23.36 -6.81
N ASN A 50 6.72 -24.26 -5.87
CA ASN A 50 7.66 -25.35 -6.09
C ASN A 50 7.17 -26.35 -7.16
N GLU A 51 5.88 -26.64 -7.23
CA GLU A 51 5.29 -27.49 -8.29
C GLU A 51 5.41 -26.86 -9.69
N ILE A 52 5.14 -25.56 -9.80
CA ILE A 52 5.29 -24.83 -11.06
C ILE A 52 6.76 -24.79 -11.48
N PHE A 53 7.64 -24.56 -10.51
CA PHE A 53 9.09 -24.54 -10.73
C PHE A 53 9.60 -25.91 -11.18
N GLU A 54 9.26 -26.98 -10.47
CA GLU A 54 9.60 -28.37 -10.83
C GLU A 54 9.11 -28.71 -12.25
N TYR A 55 7.84 -28.39 -12.54
CA TYR A 55 7.27 -28.63 -13.86
C TYR A 55 8.07 -27.95 -14.98
N ARG A 56 8.45 -26.67 -14.78
CA ARG A 56 9.17 -25.93 -15.80
C ARG A 56 10.60 -26.41 -15.98
N VAL A 57 11.30 -26.72 -14.90
CA VAL A 57 12.67 -27.26 -14.98
C VAL A 57 12.68 -28.59 -15.71
N ASN A 58 11.76 -29.50 -15.37
CA ASN A 58 11.66 -30.80 -16.02
C ASN A 58 11.28 -30.65 -17.50
N GLN A 59 10.47 -29.67 -17.89
CA GLN A 59 10.26 -29.37 -19.32
C GLN A 59 11.56 -28.98 -20.02
N ILE A 60 12.37 -28.09 -19.42
CA ILE A 60 13.63 -27.65 -20.02
C ILE A 60 14.64 -28.79 -20.12
N LEU A 61 14.71 -29.66 -19.11
CA LEU A 61 15.60 -30.83 -19.15
C LEU A 61 15.19 -31.82 -20.25
N LEU A 62 13.88 -32.04 -20.44
CA LEU A 62 13.35 -32.92 -21.51
C LEU A 62 13.55 -32.36 -22.93
N GLU A 63 13.80 -31.05 -23.09
CA GLU A 63 14.17 -30.45 -24.38
C GLU A 63 15.57 -30.89 -24.85
N SER A 64 16.44 -31.35 -23.93
CA SER A 64 17.79 -31.82 -24.24
C SER A 64 17.76 -33.27 -24.78
N PRO A 65 18.28 -33.54 -25.99
CA PRO A 65 18.19 -34.86 -26.61
C PRO A 65 18.85 -35.96 -25.76
N GLY A 66 18.07 -36.98 -25.39
CA GLY A 66 18.56 -38.13 -24.60
C GLY A 66 18.63 -37.88 -23.09
N ASN A 67 18.22 -36.71 -22.60
CA ASN A 67 18.18 -36.43 -21.17
C ASN A 67 16.93 -37.08 -20.54
N THR A 68 17.15 -37.94 -19.54
CA THR A 68 16.11 -38.60 -18.74
C THR A 68 16.09 -38.11 -17.30
N THR A 69 16.86 -37.06 -16.99
CA THR A 69 16.97 -36.50 -15.65
C THR A 69 15.63 -35.88 -15.25
N HIS A 70 15.17 -36.25 -14.06
CA HIS A 70 13.96 -35.70 -13.46
C HIS A 70 14.32 -35.17 -12.08
N ILE A 71 13.98 -33.91 -11.82
CA ILE A 71 14.15 -33.32 -10.50
C ILE A 71 12.83 -33.35 -9.74
N HIS A 72 12.88 -33.60 -8.43
CA HIS A 72 11.72 -33.44 -7.55
C HIS A 72 11.83 -32.16 -6.73
N LYS A 73 10.71 -31.48 -6.46
CA LYS A 73 10.69 -30.20 -5.70
C LYS A 73 11.40 -30.25 -4.34
N HIS A 74 11.45 -31.41 -3.68
CA HIS A 74 12.09 -31.53 -2.39
C HIS A 74 13.62 -31.58 -2.48
N ASP A 75 14.18 -32.10 -3.56
CA ASP A 75 15.62 -32.37 -3.67
C ASP A 75 16.45 -31.09 -3.76
N TYR A 76 15.86 -30.01 -4.30
CA TYR A 76 16.59 -28.78 -4.62
C TYR A 76 15.92 -27.49 -4.14
N LEU A 77 14.59 -27.45 -4.04
CA LEU A 77 13.85 -26.22 -3.72
C LEU A 77 13.50 -26.10 -2.23
N ASN A 78 13.02 -27.20 -1.62
CA ASN A 78 12.40 -27.14 -0.29
C ASN A 78 13.22 -27.74 0.86
N GLU A 79 14.39 -28.33 0.57
CA GLU A 79 15.19 -29.05 1.56
C GLU A 79 15.71 -28.16 2.71
N THR A 80 15.94 -26.87 2.45
CA THR A 80 16.56 -25.92 3.40
C THR A 80 15.69 -24.73 3.78
N GLN A 81 14.46 -24.68 3.28
CA GLN A 81 13.62 -23.50 3.35
C GLN A 81 12.42 -23.69 4.27
N SER A 82 12.18 -22.69 5.14
CA SER A 82 10.91 -22.54 5.85
C SER A 82 9.94 -21.73 4.97
N PRO A 83 8.78 -22.28 4.59
CA PRO A 83 7.79 -21.59 3.76
C PRO A 83 7.41 -20.22 4.31
N ASP A 84 7.29 -20.07 5.63
CA ASP A 84 6.90 -18.83 6.27
C ASP A 84 7.97 -17.74 6.18
N ILE A 85 9.25 -18.11 6.27
CA ILE A 85 10.37 -17.17 6.10
C ILE A 85 10.44 -16.73 4.64
N VAL A 86 10.42 -17.69 3.70
CA VAL A 86 10.45 -17.41 2.26
C VAL A 86 9.30 -16.50 1.87
N PHE A 87 8.10 -16.78 2.36
CA PHE A 87 6.92 -15.96 2.09
C PHE A 87 7.07 -14.55 2.68
N SER A 88 7.58 -14.41 3.90
CA SER A 88 7.79 -13.10 4.54
C SER A 88 8.83 -12.25 3.80
N ILE A 89 9.93 -12.88 3.36
CA ILE A 89 10.93 -12.22 2.52
C ILE A 89 10.30 -11.75 1.20
N ALA A 90 9.55 -12.63 0.53
CA ALA A 90 8.88 -12.29 -0.72
C ALA A 90 7.86 -11.14 -0.55
N MET A 91 7.12 -11.11 0.56
CA MET A 91 6.19 -10.02 0.88
C MET A 91 6.92 -8.67 1.00
N CYS A 92 8.00 -8.60 1.78
CA CYS A 92 8.77 -7.37 1.96
C CYS A 92 9.41 -6.90 0.65
N ILE A 93 10.00 -7.81 -0.13
CA ILE A 93 10.57 -7.47 -1.44
C ILE A 93 9.48 -6.94 -2.37
N ALA A 94 8.33 -7.61 -2.46
CA ALA A 94 7.23 -7.17 -3.32
C ALA A 94 6.72 -5.76 -2.95
N VAL A 95 6.61 -5.48 -1.66
CA VAL A 95 6.22 -4.15 -1.16
C VAL A 95 7.28 -3.10 -1.49
N LEU A 96 8.56 -3.36 -1.20
CA LEU A 96 9.64 -2.41 -1.46
C LEU A 96 9.76 -2.09 -2.95
N LEU A 97 9.64 -3.11 -3.82
CA LEU A 97 9.62 -2.92 -5.27
C LEU A 97 8.43 -2.06 -5.70
N GLU A 98 7.22 -2.31 -5.20
CA GLU A 98 6.02 -1.51 -5.54
C GLU A 98 6.13 -0.06 -5.03
N LEU A 99 6.72 0.16 -3.85
CA LEU A 99 6.97 1.49 -3.31
C LEU A 99 7.92 2.30 -4.19
N ASP A 100 9.10 1.73 -4.49
CA ASP A 100 10.17 2.48 -5.18
C ASP A 100 9.93 2.63 -6.67
N SER A 101 9.55 1.53 -7.36
CA SER A 101 9.41 1.51 -8.82
C SER A 101 8.13 2.20 -9.32
N GLN A 102 7.06 2.23 -8.51
CA GLN A 102 5.75 2.70 -8.93
C GLN A 102 5.22 3.84 -8.06
N LEU A 103 4.93 3.56 -6.78
CA LEU A 103 4.16 4.49 -5.96
C LEU A 103 4.86 5.84 -5.78
N TYR A 104 6.15 5.86 -5.41
CA TYR A 104 6.85 7.13 -5.22
C TYR A 104 6.99 7.94 -6.50
N VAL A 105 7.10 7.28 -7.65
CA VAL A 105 7.11 7.95 -8.94
C VAL A 105 5.76 8.65 -9.17
N ALA A 106 4.64 7.94 -8.98
CA ALA A 106 3.31 8.51 -9.15
C ALA A 106 3.01 9.63 -8.14
N MET A 107 3.41 9.47 -6.88
CA MET A 107 3.24 10.50 -5.86
C MET A 107 4.06 11.76 -6.16
N ARG A 108 5.29 11.62 -6.67
CA ARG A 108 6.09 12.77 -7.13
C ARG A 108 5.43 13.48 -8.31
N LYS A 109 4.89 12.74 -9.29
CA LYS A 109 4.12 13.35 -10.38
C LYS A 109 2.91 14.12 -9.85
N LEU A 110 2.17 13.55 -8.90
CA LEU A 110 1.02 14.20 -8.28
C LEU A 110 1.42 15.47 -7.51
N HIS A 111 2.50 15.40 -6.74
CA HIS A 111 3.08 16.56 -6.06
C HIS A 111 3.42 17.68 -7.05
N ASN A 112 4.18 17.36 -8.10
CA ASN A 112 4.57 18.33 -9.13
C ASN A 112 3.35 18.91 -9.86
N ALA A 113 2.27 18.14 -10.00
CA ALA A 113 1.03 18.63 -10.60
C ALA A 113 0.33 19.69 -9.72
N PHE A 114 0.38 19.52 -8.40
CA PHE A 114 -0.15 20.51 -7.44
C PHE A 114 0.75 21.74 -7.29
N GLU A 115 2.08 21.56 -7.29
CA GLU A 115 3.04 22.64 -7.10
C GLU A 115 2.97 23.72 -8.20
N LYS A 116 2.44 23.38 -9.39
CA LYS A 116 2.19 24.35 -10.47
C LYS A 116 1.25 25.49 -10.09
N TYR A 117 0.45 25.33 -9.03
CA TYR A 117 -0.60 26.28 -8.65
C TYR A 117 -0.46 26.63 -7.16
N GLU A 118 -0.28 27.92 -6.86
CA GLU A 118 -0.07 28.42 -5.49
C GLU A 118 -1.21 28.00 -4.54
N GLU A 119 -2.45 28.05 -5.02
CA GLU A 119 -3.66 27.64 -4.30
C GLU A 119 -3.68 26.15 -3.91
N LEU A 120 -2.91 25.30 -4.62
CA LEU A 120 -2.82 23.85 -4.38
C LEU A 120 -1.55 23.44 -3.63
N SER A 121 -0.71 24.41 -3.21
CA SER A 121 0.54 24.16 -2.47
C SER A 121 0.33 23.34 -1.19
N ILE A 122 -0.79 23.53 -0.49
CA ILE A 122 -1.15 22.75 0.69
C ILE A 122 -1.31 21.26 0.33
N TYR A 123 -1.91 20.95 -0.82
CA TYR A 123 -2.09 19.57 -1.28
C TYR A 123 -0.75 18.95 -1.72
N ALA A 124 0.10 19.72 -2.39
CA ALA A 124 1.46 19.31 -2.71
C ALA A 124 2.23 18.92 -1.44
N HIS A 125 2.14 19.74 -0.39
CA HIS A 125 2.78 19.49 0.89
C HIS A 125 2.23 18.23 1.59
N GLN A 126 0.91 18.00 1.56
CA GLN A 126 0.31 16.78 2.10
C GLN A 126 0.87 15.51 1.43
N VAL A 127 1.07 15.53 0.12
CA VAL A 127 1.68 14.41 -0.62
C VAL A 127 3.14 14.23 -0.19
N THR A 128 3.93 15.30 -0.07
CA THR A 128 5.33 15.25 0.38
C THR A 128 5.46 14.62 1.76
N VAL A 129 4.64 15.04 2.73
CA VAL A 129 4.63 14.47 4.08
C VAL A 129 4.21 13.01 4.04
N GLY A 130 3.29 12.63 3.15
CA GLY A 130 2.95 11.22 2.90
C GLY A 130 4.12 10.37 2.44
N ILE A 131 4.93 10.85 1.48
CA ILE A 131 6.15 10.16 1.03
C ILE A 131 7.13 10.02 2.20
N GLN A 132 7.37 11.10 2.94
CA GLN A 132 8.30 11.10 4.07
C GLN A 132 7.90 10.06 5.13
N ARG A 133 6.61 9.95 5.45
CA ARG A 133 6.08 8.94 6.37
C ARG A 133 6.34 7.52 5.88
N LEU A 134 6.05 7.22 4.62
CA LEU A 134 6.29 5.87 4.07
C LEU A 134 7.78 5.50 4.15
N LYS A 135 8.67 6.45 3.85
CA LYS A 135 10.12 6.25 3.96
C LYS A 135 10.60 5.93 5.38
N THR A 136 9.89 6.34 6.44
CA THR A 136 10.32 6.00 7.80
C THR A 136 10.09 4.54 8.16
N CYS A 137 9.29 3.79 7.38
CA CYS A 137 9.03 2.37 7.59
C CYS A 137 9.98 1.47 6.76
N GLU A 138 10.58 1.97 5.68
CA GLU A 138 11.44 1.19 4.79
C GLU A 138 12.61 0.47 5.47
N PRO A 139 13.36 1.08 6.41
CA PRO A 139 14.45 0.37 7.09
C PRO A 139 13.96 -0.89 7.81
N ARG A 140 12.77 -0.84 8.42
CA ARG A 140 12.19 -1.99 9.12
C ARG A 140 11.65 -3.06 8.16
N LEU A 141 11.26 -2.70 6.93
CA LEU A 141 10.90 -3.68 5.89
C LEU A 141 12.11 -4.49 5.40
N LEU A 142 13.33 -4.00 5.64
CA LEU A 142 14.58 -4.68 5.28
C LEU A 142 15.11 -5.58 6.42
N GLU A 143 14.55 -5.49 7.63
CA GLU A 143 14.85 -6.39 8.74
C GLU A 143 14.04 -7.68 8.54
N LEU A 144 14.71 -8.78 8.22
CA LEU A 144 14.07 -10.06 7.92
C LEU A 144 14.79 -11.22 8.63
N PRO A 145 14.07 -12.28 9.08
CA PRO A 145 14.66 -13.44 9.77
C PRO A 145 15.35 -14.40 8.79
N VAL A 146 16.26 -13.89 7.94
CA VAL A 146 16.96 -14.66 6.90
C VAL A 146 17.90 -15.69 7.52
N ASN A 147 18.48 -15.38 8.68
CA ASN A 147 19.42 -16.25 9.40
C ASN A 147 18.74 -17.40 10.14
N ASP A 148 17.42 -17.33 10.35
CA ASP A 148 16.64 -18.33 11.08
C ASP A 148 15.97 -19.37 10.16
N MET A 149 16.41 -19.49 8.90
CA MET A 149 15.93 -20.57 8.03
C MET A 149 16.21 -21.94 8.66
N VAL A 150 15.16 -22.70 8.92
CA VAL A 150 15.23 -24.08 9.43
C VAL A 150 14.91 -25.02 8.28
N MET A 151 15.71 -26.09 8.14
CA MET A 151 15.36 -27.17 7.21
C MET A 151 14.03 -27.78 7.64
N SER A 152 13.20 -28.24 6.71
CA SER A 152 11.85 -28.76 6.94
C SER A 152 11.78 -29.99 7.89
N ILE A 153 12.92 -30.45 8.41
CA ILE A 153 13.14 -31.55 9.37
C ILE A 153 13.65 -31.10 10.75
N GLY A 154 13.65 -29.79 11.06
CA GLY A 154 14.09 -29.27 12.37
C GLY A 154 15.60 -29.25 12.58
N ILE A 155 16.39 -29.48 11.52
CA ILE A 155 17.85 -29.33 11.54
C ILE A 155 18.18 -27.87 11.22
N LYS A 156 19.04 -27.26 12.04
CA LYS A 156 19.57 -25.92 11.79
C LYS A 156 20.29 -25.89 10.44
N THR A 157 20.00 -24.89 9.62
CA THR A 157 20.82 -24.62 8.44
C THR A 157 22.25 -24.23 8.88
N PRO A 158 23.27 -24.44 8.02
CA PRO A 158 24.62 -23.96 8.31
C PRO A 158 24.62 -22.46 8.63
N GLU A 159 25.45 -22.00 9.56
CA GLU A 159 25.51 -20.57 9.95
C GLU A 159 25.81 -19.63 8.76
N SER A 160 26.50 -20.14 7.73
CA SER A 160 26.78 -19.40 6.50
C SER A 160 25.59 -19.26 5.56
N PHE A 161 24.51 -20.01 5.77
CA PHE A 161 23.37 -20.07 4.84
C PHE A 161 22.61 -18.75 4.77
N GLY A 162 22.22 -18.19 5.93
CA GLY A 162 21.53 -16.91 5.98
C GLY A 162 22.34 -15.77 5.36
N LYS A 163 23.64 -15.72 5.66
CA LYS A 163 24.56 -14.74 5.06
C LYS A 163 24.63 -14.87 3.54
N ASN A 164 24.76 -16.09 3.01
CA ASN A 164 24.79 -16.33 1.57
C ASN A 164 23.49 -15.89 0.89
N ILE A 165 22.33 -16.15 1.50
CA ILE A 165 21.03 -15.69 0.97
C ILE A 165 20.97 -14.17 0.97
N SER A 166 21.34 -13.50 2.06
CA SER A 166 21.36 -12.04 2.12
C SER A 166 22.29 -11.41 1.07
N GLU A 167 23.48 -11.99 0.84
CA GLU A 167 24.39 -11.54 -0.22
C GLU A 167 23.80 -11.72 -1.62
N GLN A 168 23.11 -12.84 -1.88
CA GLN A 168 22.46 -13.07 -3.17
C GLN A 168 21.25 -12.16 -3.38
N LEU A 169 20.43 -11.97 -2.34
CA LEU A 169 19.31 -11.02 -2.39
C LEU A 169 19.80 -9.60 -2.63
N GLN A 170 20.90 -9.19 -1.99
CA GLN A 170 21.51 -7.88 -2.23
C GLN A 170 22.02 -7.74 -3.67
N LYS A 171 22.66 -8.76 -4.24
CA LYS A 171 23.09 -8.76 -5.65
C LYS A 171 21.92 -8.63 -6.62
N LEU A 172 20.80 -9.30 -6.35
CA LEU A 172 19.64 -9.33 -7.24
C LEU A 172 18.78 -8.06 -7.14
N THR A 173 18.61 -7.53 -5.92
CA THR A 173 17.66 -6.43 -5.67
C THR A 173 18.35 -5.08 -5.47
N GLY A 174 19.65 -5.06 -5.16
CA GLY A 174 20.35 -3.87 -4.68
C GLY A 174 20.00 -3.47 -3.24
N LEU A 175 19.10 -4.20 -2.57
CA LEU A 175 18.66 -3.90 -1.20
C LEU A 175 19.54 -4.59 -0.17
N THR A 176 19.81 -3.90 0.94
CA THR A 176 20.61 -4.47 2.04
C THR A 176 19.66 -4.95 3.12
N PHE A 177 19.58 -6.27 3.29
CA PHE A 177 18.73 -6.90 4.31
C PHE A 177 19.47 -7.01 5.64
N GLY A 178 18.82 -6.56 6.70
CA GLY A 178 19.25 -6.72 8.08
C GLY A 178 18.63 -7.96 8.71
N ASP A 179 19.21 -8.39 9.83
CA ASP A 179 18.61 -9.45 10.65
C ASP A 179 17.67 -8.85 11.69
N VAL A 180 16.64 -9.59 12.06
CA VAL A 180 15.62 -9.12 13.00
C VAL A 180 16.11 -9.20 14.43
N SER A 181 15.70 -8.24 15.26
CA SER A 181 16.01 -8.26 16.69
C SER A 181 15.30 -9.40 17.44
N ASN A 182 14.06 -9.73 17.04
CA ASN A 182 13.26 -10.80 17.63
C ASN A 182 12.43 -11.55 16.58
N LYS A 183 12.90 -12.73 16.19
CA LYS A 183 12.24 -13.62 15.24
C LYS A 183 10.83 -14.06 15.62
N PHE A 184 10.54 -14.23 16.91
CA PHE A 184 9.24 -14.74 17.34
C PHE A 184 8.13 -13.72 17.13
N GLU A 185 8.47 -12.43 17.23
CA GLU A 185 7.54 -11.36 16.87
C GLU A 185 7.17 -11.48 15.40
N ASP A 186 8.16 -11.55 14.50
CA ASP A 186 7.94 -11.57 13.06
C ASP A 186 7.17 -12.79 12.54
N PHE A 187 7.26 -13.92 13.23
CA PHE A 187 6.45 -15.10 12.88
C PHE A 187 5.01 -14.99 13.38
N ASN A 188 4.82 -14.57 14.64
CA ASN A 188 3.51 -14.54 15.29
C ASN A 188 2.68 -13.31 14.88
N THR A 189 3.30 -12.14 14.84
CA THR A 189 2.63 -10.86 14.57
C THR A 189 3.37 -10.16 13.45
N TYR A 190 2.73 -10.00 12.30
CA TYR A 190 3.36 -9.37 11.15
C TYR A 190 3.23 -7.83 11.23
N ASN A 191 3.76 -7.28 12.33
CA ASN A 191 3.58 -5.90 12.75
C ASN A 191 4.17 -4.90 11.76
N ILE A 192 5.27 -5.24 11.09
CA ILE A 192 5.85 -4.36 10.07
C ILE A 192 4.87 -4.03 8.94
N MET A 193 4.06 -5.01 8.51
CA MET A 193 3.03 -4.79 7.51
C MET A 193 1.83 -4.01 8.05
N ALA A 194 1.47 -4.23 9.31
CA ALA A 194 0.46 -3.43 9.99
C ALA A 194 0.92 -1.96 10.18
N GLU A 195 2.20 -1.75 10.50
CA GLU A 195 2.82 -0.44 10.60
C GLU A 195 2.80 0.27 9.24
N LEU A 196 3.25 -0.39 8.17
CA LEU A 196 3.17 0.15 6.81
C LEU A 196 1.73 0.56 6.45
N SER A 197 0.76 -0.31 6.73
CA SER A 197 -0.66 -0.03 6.50
C SER A 197 -1.14 1.18 7.30
N THR A 198 -0.68 1.31 8.56
CA THR A 198 -0.96 2.47 9.42
C THR A 198 -0.35 3.74 8.85
N THR A 199 0.88 3.69 8.37
CA THR A 199 1.61 4.82 7.77
C THR A 199 0.99 5.27 6.43
N LEU A 200 0.42 4.33 5.67
CA LEU A 200 -0.31 4.60 4.44
C LEU A 200 -1.64 5.32 4.67
N ASN A 201 -2.29 5.08 5.82
CA ASN A 201 -3.66 5.54 6.07
C ASN A 201 -3.78 7.08 6.15
N PRO A 202 -2.89 7.85 6.83
CA PRO A 202 -2.92 9.31 6.80
C PRO A 202 -2.81 9.94 5.41
N LEU A 203 -2.00 9.35 4.52
CA LEU A 203 -1.91 9.79 3.12
C LEU A 203 -3.25 9.56 2.42
N THR A 204 -3.87 8.41 2.65
CA THR A 204 -5.17 8.04 2.10
C THR A 204 -6.28 9.01 2.57
N VAL A 205 -6.27 9.40 3.84
CA VAL A 205 -7.17 10.44 4.40
C VAL A 205 -6.92 11.78 3.70
N SER A 206 -5.66 12.15 3.47
CA SER A 206 -5.31 13.40 2.80
C SER A 206 -5.84 13.43 1.36
N LEU A 207 -5.69 12.32 0.61
CA LEU A 207 -6.22 12.21 -0.76
C LEU A 207 -7.76 12.25 -0.81
N MET A 208 -8.44 11.61 0.14
CA MET A 208 -9.90 11.74 0.27
C MET A 208 -10.31 13.20 0.47
N LYS A 209 -9.61 13.92 1.35
CA LYS A 209 -9.86 15.35 1.60
C LYS A 209 -9.64 16.17 0.34
N ILE A 210 -8.51 15.99 -0.35
CA ILE A 210 -8.19 16.66 -1.61
C ILE A 210 -9.29 16.41 -2.66
N ALA A 211 -9.71 15.15 -2.82
CA ALA A 211 -10.77 14.79 -3.75
C ALA A 211 -12.10 15.48 -3.39
N ASN A 212 -12.45 15.56 -2.10
CA ASN A 212 -13.67 16.21 -1.65
C ASN A 212 -13.65 17.73 -1.87
N ASP A 213 -12.53 18.39 -1.55
CA ASP A 213 -12.36 19.81 -1.79
C ASP A 213 -12.48 20.14 -3.27
N ILE A 214 -11.75 19.41 -4.12
CA ILE A 214 -11.79 19.60 -5.57
C ILE A 214 -13.19 19.34 -6.09
N ARG A 215 -13.88 18.29 -5.63
CA ARG A 215 -15.29 18.06 -6.00
C ARG A 215 -16.17 19.26 -5.63
N MET A 216 -15.99 19.84 -4.44
CA MET A 216 -16.85 20.92 -3.94
C MET A 216 -16.59 22.24 -4.67
N LEU A 217 -15.31 22.61 -4.83
CA LEU A 217 -14.88 23.81 -5.56
C LEU A 217 -15.31 23.76 -7.03
N TYR A 218 -15.25 22.57 -7.62
CA TYR A 218 -15.55 22.34 -9.02
C TYR A 218 -16.89 21.63 -9.23
N SER A 219 -17.89 21.94 -8.38
CA SER A 219 -19.25 21.40 -8.44
C SER A 219 -19.95 21.51 -9.80
N ILE A 220 -19.39 22.28 -10.75
CA ILE A 220 -19.86 22.47 -12.14
C ILE A 220 -18.85 21.94 -13.20
N ILE A 221 -17.80 21.17 -12.87
CA ILE A 221 -16.97 20.57 -13.93
C ILE A 221 -17.77 19.49 -14.68
N ILE A 222 -18.30 19.92 -15.82
CA ILE A 222 -18.85 19.11 -16.90
C ILE A 222 -17.66 18.52 -17.68
N ASN A 223 -17.73 17.21 -17.95
CA ASN A 223 -16.79 16.33 -18.68
C ASN A 223 -15.71 15.64 -17.81
N GLY A 224 -15.61 14.31 -17.92
CA GLY A 224 -14.49 13.38 -17.65
C GLY A 224 -13.85 13.36 -16.26
N THR A 225 -13.62 14.54 -15.70
CA THR A 225 -12.86 14.85 -14.49
C THR A 225 -13.54 14.39 -13.20
N GLN A 226 -14.88 14.39 -13.19
CA GLN A 226 -15.65 13.87 -12.06
C GLN A 226 -15.29 12.41 -11.79
N TYR A 227 -15.05 11.61 -12.84
CA TYR A 227 -14.70 10.19 -12.68
C TYR A 227 -13.32 10.01 -12.04
N THR A 228 -12.33 10.85 -12.37
CA THR A 228 -10.99 10.77 -11.77
C THR A 228 -11.00 11.18 -10.29
N VAL A 229 -11.72 12.25 -9.95
CA VAL A 229 -11.88 12.70 -8.55
C VAL A 229 -12.66 11.66 -7.73
N MET A 230 -13.74 11.10 -8.29
CA MET A 230 -14.50 10.03 -7.64
C MET A 230 -13.70 8.74 -7.53
N ALA A 231 -12.88 8.40 -8.52
CA ALA A 231 -11.98 7.25 -8.43
C ALA A 231 -10.97 7.42 -7.29
N MET A 232 -10.42 8.61 -7.07
CA MET A 232 -9.55 8.89 -5.92
C MET A 232 -10.30 8.71 -4.59
N ALA A 233 -11.51 9.24 -4.46
CA ALA A 233 -12.32 9.08 -3.26
C ALA A 233 -12.69 7.61 -2.99
N MET A 234 -13.12 6.87 -4.02
CA MET A 234 -13.45 5.44 -3.92
C MET A 234 -12.21 4.60 -3.56
N ALA A 235 -11.07 4.88 -4.19
CA ALA A 235 -9.82 4.23 -3.85
C ALA A 235 -9.42 4.51 -2.40
N ALA A 236 -9.54 5.75 -1.94
CA ALA A 236 -9.24 6.11 -0.57
C ALA A 236 -10.13 5.35 0.43
N ALA A 237 -11.44 5.27 0.18
CA ALA A 237 -12.35 4.49 1.01
C ALA A 237 -11.99 3.00 1.04
N GLN A 238 -11.63 2.42 -0.12
CA GLN A 238 -11.23 1.01 -0.21
C GLN A 238 -9.92 0.73 0.54
N ILE A 239 -8.93 1.62 0.42
CA ILE A 239 -7.65 1.51 1.13
C ILE A 239 -7.86 1.59 2.65
N MET A 240 -8.72 2.48 3.13
CA MET A 240 -9.09 2.54 4.55
C MET A 240 -9.76 1.23 5.02
N GLY A 241 -10.63 0.62 4.19
CA GLY A 241 -11.21 -0.69 4.47
C GLY A 241 -10.16 -1.81 4.54
N ASN A 242 -9.19 -1.79 3.61
CA ASN A 242 -8.07 -2.73 3.61
C ASN A 242 -7.18 -2.57 4.85
N HIS A 243 -6.98 -1.34 5.33
CA HIS A 243 -6.26 -1.08 6.57
C HIS A 243 -6.93 -1.75 7.78
N MET A 244 -8.27 -1.69 7.87
CA MET A 244 -9.02 -2.41 8.89
C MET A 244 -8.86 -3.93 8.75
N ALA A 245 -8.93 -4.45 7.51
CA ALA A 245 -8.72 -5.87 7.26
C ALA A 245 -7.32 -6.34 7.72
N VAL A 246 -6.26 -5.61 7.37
CA VAL A 246 -4.89 -5.88 7.83
C VAL A 246 -4.83 -5.88 9.36
N THR A 247 -5.42 -4.89 10.01
CA THR A 247 -5.45 -4.77 11.47
C THR A 247 -6.12 -5.98 12.12
N VAL A 248 -7.33 -6.34 11.67
CA VAL A 248 -8.08 -7.47 12.21
C VAL A 248 -7.31 -8.77 12.02
N VAL A 249 -6.74 -8.97 10.83
CA VAL A 249 -6.01 -10.20 10.47
C VAL A 249 -4.70 -10.33 11.25
N ASN A 250 -4.01 -9.21 11.50
CA ASN A 250 -2.76 -9.23 12.27
C ASN A 250 -2.98 -9.67 13.73
N THR A 251 -4.18 -9.46 14.29
CA THR A 251 -4.51 -9.95 15.65
C THR A 251 -4.78 -11.46 15.72
N ARG A 252 -4.84 -12.17 14.59
CA ARG A 252 -5.16 -13.61 14.51
C ARG A 252 -3.93 -14.51 14.51
N GLY A 253 -2.77 -14.00 14.94
CA GLY A 253 -1.62 -14.83 15.28
C GLY A 253 -1.96 -15.78 16.43
N HIS A 254 -1.64 -17.05 16.28
CA HIS A 254 -1.81 -18.05 17.34
C HIS A 254 -0.45 -18.67 17.67
N LEU A 255 0.03 -18.41 18.88
CA LEU A 255 1.30 -18.92 19.40
C LEU A 255 2.50 -18.55 18.53
N GLU A 256 3.09 -19.46 17.77
CA GLU A 256 4.32 -19.22 17.03
C GLU A 256 4.10 -18.57 15.66
N LEU A 257 2.88 -18.52 15.12
CA LEU A 257 2.67 -18.14 13.72
C LEU A 257 1.33 -17.42 13.42
N ASN A 258 1.38 -16.46 12.48
CA ASN A 258 0.20 -15.95 11.78
C ASN A 258 0.04 -16.59 10.39
N LEU A 259 -1.02 -17.38 10.22
CA LEU A 259 -1.31 -18.07 8.95
C LEU A 259 -1.95 -17.17 7.88
N LEU A 260 -2.41 -15.98 8.26
CA LEU A 260 -3.19 -15.09 7.39
C LEU A 260 -2.32 -14.03 6.68
N LYS A 261 -1.00 -14.23 6.63
CA LYS A 261 -0.05 -13.42 5.83
C LYS A 261 -0.51 -13.22 4.36
N PRO A 262 -1.09 -14.21 3.65
CA PRO A 262 -1.60 -14.00 2.29
C PRO A 262 -2.65 -12.88 2.19
N LEU A 263 -3.55 -12.76 3.17
CA LEU A 263 -4.56 -11.70 3.18
C LEU A 263 -3.95 -10.33 3.51
N ILE A 264 -2.93 -10.29 4.36
CA ILE A 264 -2.18 -9.06 4.68
C ILE A 264 -1.52 -8.52 3.41
N ILE A 265 -0.71 -9.33 2.71
CA ILE A 265 0.01 -8.87 1.52
C ILE A 265 -0.94 -8.48 0.39
N LYS A 266 -2.05 -9.22 0.20
CA LYS A 266 -3.07 -8.87 -0.77
C LYS A 266 -3.60 -7.47 -0.52
N SER A 267 -3.99 -7.20 0.72
CA SER A 267 -4.61 -5.93 1.12
C SER A 267 -3.64 -4.78 0.96
N ILE A 268 -2.36 -4.99 1.27
CA ILE A 268 -1.30 -3.99 1.12
C ILE A 268 -0.98 -3.74 -0.36
N LEU A 269 -0.61 -4.76 -1.13
CA LEU A 269 -0.25 -4.57 -2.55
C LEU A 269 -1.42 -4.02 -3.36
N PHE A 270 -2.66 -4.46 -3.08
CA PHE A 270 -3.83 -3.88 -3.72
C PHE A 270 -4.00 -2.39 -3.37
N SER A 271 -3.77 -2.02 -2.11
CA SER A 271 -3.82 -0.61 -1.69
C SER A 271 -2.72 0.23 -2.35
N LEU A 272 -1.48 -0.26 -2.41
CA LEU A 272 -0.37 0.41 -3.07
C LEU A 272 -0.63 0.61 -4.57
N LYS A 273 -1.14 -0.42 -5.27
CA LYS A 273 -1.50 -0.35 -6.69
C LYS A 273 -2.65 0.62 -6.96
N MET A 274 -3.70 0.59 -6.12
CA MET A 274 -4.79 1.57 -6.23
C MET A 274 -4.27 3.00 -6.04
N LEU A 275 -3.44 3.21 -5.02
CA LEU A 275 -2.85 4.51 -4.73
C LEU A 275 -1.96 5.01 -5.86
N ASN A 276 -1.10 4.14 -6.40
CA ASN A 276 -0.28 4.42 -7.57
C ASN A 276 -1.14 4.84 -8.77
N ASN A 277 -2.16 4.06 -9.10
CA ASN A 277 -3.06 4.34 -10.22
C ASN A 277 -3.82 5.66 -10.07
N VAL A 278 -4.34 5.98 -8.87
CA VAL A 278 -5.05 7.25 -8.67
C VAL A 278 -4.08 8.43 -8.67
N CYS A 279 -2.89 8.31 -8.08
CA CYS A 279 -1.87 9.35 -8.12
C CYS A 279 -1.40 9.64 -9.55
N ASP A 280 -1.10 8.60 -10.35
CA ASP A 280 -0.64 8.76 -11.73
C ASP A 280 -1.75 9.33 -12.62
N ASN A 281 -2.97 8.81 -12.53
CA ASN A 281 -4.11 9.34 -13.29
C ASN A 281 -4.46 10.77 -12.91
N PHE A 282 -4.40 11.10 -11.62
CA PHE A 282 -4.67 12.46 -11.15
C PHE A 282 -3.53 13.42 -11.51
N SER A 283 -2.27 12.97 -11.54
CA SER A 283 -1.14 13.80 -11.97
C SER A 283 -1.20 14.22 -13.44
N LYS A 284 -1.84 13.41 -14.29
CA LYS A 284 -2.11 13.72 -15.70
C LYS A 284 -3.26 14.72 -15.85
N TRP A 285 -4.04 14.93 -14.79
CA TRP A 285 -5.08 15.92 -14.79
C TRP A 285 -4.50 17.30 -14.45
N SER A 286 -4.75 18.27 -15.34
CA SER A 286 -4.44 19.68 -15.10
C SER A 286 -5.75 20.46 -14.98
N PRO A 287 -6.05 21.05 -13.81
CA PRO A 287 -7.23 21.90 -13.64
C PRO A 287 -7.24 23.10 -14.60
N LEU A 288 -6.06 23.65 -14.96
CA LEU A 288 -5.99 24.87 -15.76
C LEU A 288 -5.82 24.65 -17.28
N GLU A 289 -5.41 23.46 -17.73
CA GLU A 289 -5.23 23.22 -19.18
C GLU A 289 -6.55 22.89 -19.91
N ARG A 290 -7.61 22.48 -19.20
CA ARG A 290 -8.89 22.11 -19.83
C ARG A 290 -10.01 23.13 -19.68
N GLN A 291 -9.89 24.10 -18.78
CA GLN A 291 -10.77 25.28 -18.71
C GLN A 291 -10.01 26.49 -18.14
N ALA A 292 -9.15 27.09 -18.96
CA ALA A 292 -8.92 28.52 -18.86
C ALA A 292 -10.16 29.28 -19.37
N VAL A 293 -11.28 29.17 -18.64
CA VAL A 293 -12.25 30.26 -18.55
C VAL A 293 -12.11 30.77 -17.12
N PRO A 294 -11.41 31.89 -16.91
CA PRO A 294 -11.10 32.37 -15.58
C PRO A 294 -12.39 32.82 -14.90
N ASN A 295 -12.90 32.01 -13.97
CA ASN A 295 -13.76 32.50 -12.88
C ASN A 295 -12.92 33.10 -11.73
N GLY A 296 -11.70 33.59 -12.02
CA GLY A 296 -10.92 34.39 -11.09
C GLY A 296 -11.67 35.64 -10.63
N THR A 297 -12.51 36.23 -11.49
CA THR A 297 -13.41 37.34 -11.14
C THR A 297 -14.52 36.92 -10.18
N ARG A 298 -14.98 35.65 -10.22
CA ARG A 298 -16.06 35.17 -9.35
C ARG A 298 -15.54 34.80 -7.97
N LEU A 299 -14.34 34.26 -7.84
CA LEU A 299 -13.71 34.00 -6.54
C LEU A 299 -13.33 35.31 -5.83
N LEU A 300 -12.78 36.29 -6.55
CA LEU A 300 -12.53 37.63 -6.01
C LEU A 300 -13.83 38.36 -5.66
N SER A 301 -14.86 38.34 -6.52
CA SER A 301 -16.15 38.97 -6.18
C SER A 301 -16.84 38.28 -5.01
N THR A 302 -16.67 36.96 -4.83
CA THR A 302 -17.27 36.21 -3.73
C THR A 302 -16.51 36.48 -2.42
N THR A 303 -15.18 36.53 -2.44
CA THR A 303 -14.37 36.91 -1.27
C THR A 303 -14.52 38.38 -0.90
N GLU A 304 -14.57 39.29 -1.87
CA GLU A 304 -14.94 40.70 -1.64
C GLU A 304 -16.36 40.82 -1.07
N SER A 305 -17.34 40.05 -1.58
CA SER A 305 -18.70 40.02 -1.02
C SER A 305 -18.81 39.39 0.37
N CYS A 306 -17.85 38.57 0.78
CA CYS A 306 -17.75 38.04 2.15
C CYS A 306 -16.97 38.98 3.09
N LEU A 307 -16.27 39.98 2.55
CA LEU A 307 -15.52 40.99 3.30
C LEU A 307 -16.21 42.37 3.33
N VAL A 308 -17.34 42.56 2.64
CA VAL A 308 -18.22 43.71 2.89
C VAL A 308 -18.90 43.47 4.25
N PRO A 309 -18.66 44.31 5.29
CA PRO A 309 -19.52 44.27 6.46
C PRO A 309 -20.92 44.63 5.96
N TYR A 310 -21.93 43.87 6.35
CA TYR A 310 -23.32 44.23 6.10
C TYR A 310 -23.58 45.58 6.81
N VAL A 311 -23.31 46.70 6.12
CA VAL A 311 -23.66 48.04 6.59
C VAL A 311 -25.16 48.14 6.38
N SER A 312 -25.93 47.83 7.44
CA SER A 312 -27.29 48.33 7.53
C SER A 312 -27.24 49.86 7.51
N GLU A 313 -28.26 50.49 6.94
CA GLU A 313 -28.39 51.95 6.76
C GLU A 313 -28.35 52.78 8.08
N THR A 314 -27.98 52.20 9.22
CA THR A 314 -27.86 52.88 10.52
C THR A 314 -26.48 52.81 11.18
N GLY A 315 -25.45 52.24 10.53
CA GLY A 315 -24.05 52.55 10.86
C GLY A 315 -23.56 52.18 12.27
N GLN A 316 -23.99 51.05 12.83
CA GLN A 316 -23.34 50.47 14.02
C GLN A 316 -23.00 49.00 13.80
N ALA A 317 -21.70 48.67 13.82
CA ALA A 317 -21.23 47.30 13.82
C ALA A 317 -21.37 46.71 15.23
N GLN A 318 -22.26 45.73 15.42
CA GLN A 318 -22.28 44.92 16.65
C GLN A 318 -21.48 43.63 16.43
N SER A 319 -20.57 43.36 17.36
CA SER A 319 -19.77 42.14 17.44
C SER A 319 -20.67 40.93 17.71
N VAL A 320 -20.46 39.83 16.99
CA VAL A 320 -21.19 38.55 17.14
C VAL A 320 -20.82 37.79 18.44
N PHE A 321 -20.11 38.43 19.36
CA PHE A 321 -19.87 37.92 20.70
C PHE A 321 -20.19 39.02 21.70
N LEU A 322 -21.00 38.68 22.72
CA LEU A 322 -21.61 39.53 23.75
C LEU A 322 -22.96 40.18 23.36
N ASP A 323 -24.07 39.46 23.51
CA ASP A 323 -24.84 39.50 24.77
C ASP A 323 -26.11 38.65 24.66
N ALA A 324 -26.32 37.85 25.70
CA ALA A 324 -27.53 37.07 25.88
C ALA A 324 -28.73 38.01 26.09
N THR A 325 -29.69 38.00 25.16
CA THR A 325 -31.09 38.33 25.47
C THR A 325 -32.02 37.41 24.67
N PRO A 326 -33.16 36.98 25.26
CA PRO A 326 -33.90 35.83 24.76
C PRO A 326 -34.73 36.21 23.53
N SER A 327 -34.58 35.46 22.44
CA SER A 327 -35.42 35.57 21.26
C SER A 327 -36.87 35.16 21.57
N SER A 328 -37.81 35.90 21.00
CA SER A 328 -39.27 35.87 21.10
C SER A 328 -39.97 34.57 20.63
N GLN A 329 -39.31 33.41 20.74
CA GLN A 329 -39.91 32.09 20.50
C GLN A 329 -40.31 31.34 21.78
N ASN A 330 -40.07 31.91 22.97
CA ASN A 330 -40.52 31.34 24.26
C ASN A 330 -41.70 32.10 24.90
N GLN A 331 -42.34 33.06 24.23
CA GLN A 331 -43.39 33.88 24.86
C GLN A 331 -44.62 33.05 25.28
N HIS A 332 -45.00 32.04 24.50
CA HIS A 332 -46.09 31.12 24.87
C HIS A 332 -45.73 30.09 25.95
N LEU A 333 -44.44 29.89 26.25
CA LEU A 333 -44.00 29.04 27.36
C LEU A 333 -43.89 29.81 28.69
N PHE A 334 -43.94 31.15 28.65
CA PHE A 334 -44.00 32.04 29.82
C PHE A 334 -45.41 32.56 30.13
N ASP A 335 -46.39 32.39 29.24
CA ASP A 335 -47.78 32.83 29.43
C ASP A 335 -48.54 32.05 30.53
N ASN A 336 -48.06 30.88 30.97
CA ASN A 336 -48.68 30.08 32.05
C ASN A 336 -48.14 30.36 33.47
N ALA A 337 -47.27 31.36 33.66
CA ALA A 337 -46.78 31.74 34.99
C ALA A 337 -47.46 33.00 35.57
N ALA A 338 -48.37 33.66 34.84
CA ALA A 338 -49.08 34.86 35.31
C ALA A 338 -50.55 34.63 35.71
N GLU A 339 -51.14 33.47 35.42
CA GLU A 339 -52.47 33.06 35.95
C GLU A 339 -52.41 32.44 37.36
N PHE A 340 -51.34 32.70 38.12
CA PHE A 340 -51.30 32.47 39.57
C PHE A 340 -51.52 33.75 40.40
N ASN A 341 -52.01 34.83 39.77
CA ASN A 341 -52.49 36.02 40.48
C ASN A 341 -53.59 36.76 39.70
N ARG A 342 -54.69 36.06 39.39
CA ARG A 342 -56.08 36.50 39.59
C ARG A 342 -57.07 35.51 39.02
#